data_AF-A0AAD8ICW4-F1
#
_entry.id   AF-A0AAD8ICW4-F1
#
_cell.length_a   1.000
_cell.length_b   1.000
_cell.length_c   1.000
_cell.angle_alpha   90.00
_cell.angle_beta   90.00
_cell.angle_gamma   90.00
#
_symmetry.space_group_name_H-M   'P 1'
#
loop_
_entity.id
_entity.type
_entity.pdbx_description
1 polymer ?
#
loop_
_entity_poly.entity_id
_entity_poly.type
_entity_poly.pdbx_seq_one_letter_code
_entity_poly.pdbx_strand_id
1 'polypeptide(L)'
;MTLYSTFQKKTFQLIHCWPELCNCPKFSSTLEKKTRKSPLESPVASASAQSQFIGTPAQESEERMEGPMGKKAGKHLKKSEHDAKDVEFIIALTQVKDTVSKLSEVRYEKIQQMIELEKERFKVAEEREKAREERERAREERDKRMYEMSIFGIDTSTMEAPLAEYYKSLKADILKKRI
;
A
#
# COMPACT_ATOMS: atom_id res chain seq x y z
N MET A 1 -17.88 -5.78 2.60
CA MET A 1 -17.49 -4.93 1.47
C MET A 1 -18.21 -5.39 0.22
N THR A 2 -19.16 -4.60 -0.27
CA THR A 2 -19.93 -4.91 -1.48
C THR A 2 -19.09 -4.58 -2.71
N LEU A 3 -18.83 -5.60 -3.54
CA LEU A 3 -17.94 -5.52 -4.70
C LEU A 3 -18.58 -4.70 -5.83
N TYR A 4 -17.79 -3.88 -6.54
CA TYR A 4 -18.22 -3.11 -7.71
C TYR A 4 -19.06 -3.91 -8.73
N SER A 5 -18.75 -5.21 -8.87
CA SER A 5 -19.46 -6.14 -9.75
C SER A 5 -20.96 -6.22 -9.47
N THR A 6 -21.39 -6.04 -8.21
CA THR A 6 -22.81 -6.08 -7.83
C THR A 6 -23.57 -4.85 -8.32
N PHE A 7 -22.90 -3.72 -8.50
CA PHE A 7 -23.51 -2.45 -8.91
C PHE A 7 -23.52 -2.25 -10.42
N GLN A 8 -22.43 -2.59 -11.10
CA GLN A 8 -22.22 -2.20 -12.49
C GLN A 8 -22.25 -3.38 -13.48
N LYS A 9 -22.41 -4.62 -12.99
CA LYS A 9 -22.42 -5.87 -13.80
C LYS A 9 -21.24 -5.97 -14.80
N LYS A 10 -20.14 -5.27 -14.50
CA LYS A 10 -18.91 -5.22 -15.30
C LYS A 10 -17.73 -5.52 -14.40
N THR A 11 -16.77 -6.27 -14.91
CA THR A 11 -15.52 -6.56 -14.22
C THR A 11 -14.63 -5.31 -14.25
N PHE A 12 -14.42 -4.70 -13.09
CA PHE A 12 -13.46 -3.61 -12.94
C PHE A 12 -12.10 -4.20 -12.62
N GLN A 13 -11.08 -3.84 -13.40
CA GLN A 13 -9.75 -4.44 -13.26
C GLN A 13 -8.99 -3.90 -12.03
N LEU A 14 -9.43 -2.78 -11.46
CA LEU A 14 -8.80 -2.13 -10.30
C LEU A 14 -9.68 -2.18 -9.04
N ILE A 15 -10.25 -3.35 -8.71
CA ILE A 15 -11.12 -3.53 -7.53
C ILE A 15 -10.47 -3.04 -6.23
N HIS A 16 -9.15 -3.14 -6.11
CA HIS A 16 -8.42 -2.66 -4.93
C HIS A 16 -8.53 -1.13 -4.73
N CYS A 17 -8.72 -0.35 -5.80
CA CYS A 17 -8.95 1.10 -5.73
C CYS A 17 -10.42 1.47 -5.45
N TRP A 18 -11.34 0.48 -5.44
CA TRP A 18 -12.77 0.73 -5.31
C TRP A 18 -13.19 1.42 -3.99
N PRO A 19 -12.63 1.09 -2.81
CA PRO A 19 -12.99 1.75 -1.56
C PRO A 19 -12.67 3.26 -1.53
N GLU A 20 -11.67 3.68 -2.30
CA GLU A 20 -11.29 5.10 -2.43
C GLU A 20 -12.17 5.80 -3.46
N LEU A 21 -12.48 5.12 -4.58
CA LEU A 21 -13.28 5.66 -5.67
C LEU A 21 -14.78 5.77 -5.35
N CYS A 22 -15.32 4.90 -4.49
CA CYS A 22 -16.76 4.87 -4.22
C CYS A 22 -17.27 6.13 -3.51
N ASN A 23 -16.40 6.83 -2.79
CA ASN A 23 -16.72 8.07 -2.07
C ASN A 23 -16.49 9.33 -2.92
N CYS A 24 -15.94 9.20 -4.13
CA CYS A 24 -15.75 10.32 -5.03
C CYS A 24 -17.11 10.81 -5.60
N PRO A 25 -17.35 12.13 -5.72
CA PRO A 25 -18.61 12.69 -6.21
C PRO A 25 -19.07 12.15 -7.58
N LYS A 26 -18.09 11.79 -8.42
CA LYS A 26 -18.31 11.21 -9.75
C LYS A 26 -19.02 9.85 -9.71
N PHE A 27 -18.90 9.10 -8.61
CA PHE A 27 -19.46 7.75 -8.43
C PHE A 27 -20.59 7.72 -7.38
N SER A 28 -20.64 8.67 -6.45
CA SER A 28 -21.72 8.76 -5.45
C SER A 28 -23.07 9.16 -6.08
N SER A 29 -23.07 10.00 -7.12
CA SER A 29 -24.31 10.44 -7.80
C SER A 29 -25.12 9.31 -8.46
N THR A 30 -24.48 8.18 -8.78
CA THR A 30 -25.16 6.98 -9.28
C THR A 30 -25.76 6.11 -8.18
N LEU A 31 -25.33 6.26 -6.93
CA LEU A 31 -25.83 5.48 -5.79
C LEU A 31 -27.10 6.10 -5.18
N GLU A 32 -27.28 7.42 -5.29
CA GLU A 32 -28.40 8.13 -4.62
C GLU A 32 -29.70 8.20 -5.42
N LYS A 33 -29.77 7.67 -6.65
CA LYS A 33 -30.97 7.80 -7.50
C LYS A 33 -32.16 6.93 -7.08
N LYS A 34 -32.09 6.22 -5.94
CA LYS A 34 -33.23 5.47 -5.42
C LYS A 34 -33.72 6.15 -4.15
N THR A 35 -34.92 6.72 -4.23
CA THR A 35 -35.71 7.42 -3.20
C THR A 35 -35.42 8.91 -2.99
N ARG A 36 -36.19 9.74 -3.74
CA ARG A 36 -37.10 10.75 -3.19
C ARG A 36 -38.03 11.22 -4.30
N LYS A 37 -39.33 10.99 -4.11
CA LYS A 37 -40.42 11.48 -4.96
C LYS A 37 -40.48 13.02 -4.84
N SER A 38 -40.76 13.71 -5.94
CA SER A 38 -41.16 15.12 -5.94
C SER A 38 -42.52 15.30 -5.24
N PRO A 39 -42.89 16.53 -4.84
CA PRO A 39 -43.51 17.54 -5.73
C PRO A 39 -42.90 18.95 -5.48
N LEU A 40 -43.18 20.09 -6.12
CA LEU A 40 -43.86 20.62 -7.32
C LEU A 40 -43.68 22.18 -7.17
N GLU A 41 -43.82 22.94 -8.26
CA GLU A 41 -44.12 24.41 -8.32
C GLU A 41 -42.98 25.45 -8.42
N SER A 42 -42.67 25.79 -9.69
CA SER A 42 -42.88 27.07 -10.41
C SER A 42 -42.32 28.44 -9.91
N PRO A 43 -41.97 29.37 -10.85
CA PRO A 43 -41.03 30.49 -10.67
C PRO A 43 -41.69 31.89 -10.67
N VAL A 44 -40.94 32.95 -10.34
CA VAL A 44 -41.20 34.39 -10.64
C VAL A 44 -40.16 35.22 -9.86
N ALA A 45 -39.64 36.39 -10.24
CA ALA A 45 -39.48 37.13 -11.49
C ALA A 45 -38.50 38.30 -11.21
N SER A 46 -37.88 38.83 -12.26
CA SER A 46 -37.10 40.06 -12.27
C SER A 46 -37.87 41.28 -11.74
N ALA A 47 -37.15 42.20 -11.07
CA ALA A 47 -37.57 43.60 -10.98
C ALA A 47 -36.35 44.52 -11.15
N SER A 48 -36.29 45.18 -12.30
CA SER A 48 -35.53 46.40 -12.55
C SER A 48 -36.49 47.58 -12.35
N ALA A 49 -36.03 48.65 -11.71
CA ALA A 49 -36.65 49.96 -11.83
C ALA A 49 -35.58 51.06 -11.69
N GLN A 50 -35.27 51.67 -12.83
CA GLN A 50 -34.65 53.00 -12.92
C GLN A 50 -35.58 54.07 -12.33
N SER A 51 -34.96 55.22 -12.01
CA SER A 51 -35.43 56.59 -12.31
C SER A 51 -35.49 57.46 -11.05
N GLN A 52 -34.66 58.51 -10.99
CA GLN A 52 -35.02 59.85 -11.46
C GLN A 52 -33.87 60.82 -11.16
N PHE A 53 -33.45 61.53 -12.21
CA PHE A 53 -32.44 62.59 -12.18
C PHE A 53 -33.18 63.90 -11.91
N ILE A 54 -32.85 64.60 -10.81
CA ILE A 54 -33.22 65.99 -10.59
C ILE A 54 -31.93 66.71 -10.19
N GLY A 55 -31.48 67.61 -11.07
CA GLY A 55 -30.34 68.50 -10.81
C GLY A 55 -30.80 69.88 -10.35
N THR A 56 -30.04 70.49 -9.43
CA THR A 56 -29.68 71.92 -9.29
C THR A 56 -28.99 72.16 -7.92
N PRO A 57 -28.21 73.22 -7.69
CA PRO A 57 -26.75 73.10 -7.53
C PRO A 57 -26.20 73.52 -6.15
N ALA A 58 -24.94 73.15 -5.93
CA ALA A 58 -23.90 73.83 -5.14
C ALA A 58 -24.20 74.24 -3.67
N GLN A 59 -23.66 73.47 -2.73
CA GLN A 59 -22.94 74.02 -1.59
C GLN A 59 -21.69 73.17 -1.31
N GLU A 60 -20.57 73.85 -1.14
CA GLU A 60 -19.27 73.30 -0.78
C GLU A 60 -19.31 72.71 0.64
N SER A 61 -18.89 71.45 0.76
CA SER A 61 -18.33 70.90 1.99
C SER A 61 -17.26 69.89 1.60
N GLU A 62 -15.99 70.31 1.68
CA GLU A 62 -14.84 69.42 1.60
C GLU A 62 -14.85 68.47 2.80
N GLU A 63 -15.31 67.24 2.58
CA GLU A 63 -14.88 66.10 3.38
C GLU A 63 -14.57 64.96 2.41
N ARG A 64 -13.30 64.55 2.42
CA ARG A 64 -12.61 63.78 1.36
C ARG A 64 -13.36 62.51 0.95
N MET A 65 -14.06 62.55 -0.18
CA MET A 65 -14.25 61.34 -1.00
C MET A 65 -12.93 61.05 -1.72
N GLU A 66 -12.26 59.98 -1.31
CA GLU A 66 -11.14 59.44 -2.05
C GLU A 66 -11.62 59.08 -3.47
N GLY A 67 -11.22 59.88 -4.45
CA GLY A 67 -11.62 59.67 -5.84
C GLY A 67 -11.19 58.28 -6.32
N PRO A 68 -11.94 57.65 -7.25
CA PRO A 68 -11.64 56.31 -7.71
C PRO A 68 -10.20 56.22 -8.22
N MET A 69 -9.49 55.22 -7.69
CA MET A 69 -8.06 55.04 -7.88
C MET A 69 -7.70 55.07 -9.37
N GLY A 70 -6.86 56.04 -9.76
CA GLY A 70 -6.49 56.24 -11.17
C GLY A 70 -5.86 54.99 -11.78
N LYS A 71 -6.13 54.72 -13.05
CA LYS A 71 -5.70 53.51 -13.79
C LYS A 71 -4.20 53.17 -13.67
N LYS A 72 -3.34 54.16 -13.39
CA LYS A 72 -1.90 53.96 -13.17
C LYS A 72 -1.59 53.43 -11.75
N ALA A 73 -2.23 53.95 -10.70
CA ALA A 73 -2.02 53.48 -9.32
C ALA A 73 -2.52 52.05 -9.10
N GLY A 74 -3.68 51.69 -9.68
CA GLY A 74 -4.17 50.31 -9.64
C GLY A 74 -3.30 49.30 -10.39
N LYS A 75 -2.43 49.75 -11.30
CA LYS A 75 -1.48 48.86 -12.00
C LYS A 75 -0.27 48.50 -11.14
N HIS A 76 0.18 49.41 -10.26
CA HIS A 76 1.26 49.13 -9.29
C HIS A 76 0.78 48.24 -8.15
N LEU A 77 -0.43 48.48 -7.62
CA LEU A 77 -1.02 47.65 -6.57
C LEU A 77 -1.25 46.20 -7.05
N LYS A 78 -1.76 46.03 -8.28
CA LYS A 78 -1.95 44.70 -8.87
C LYS A 78 -0.63 43.96 -9.14
N LYS A 79 0.45 44.68 -9.46
CA LYS A 79 1.79 44.08 -9.62
C LYS A 79 2.36 43.63 -8.29
N SER A 80 2.27 44.43 -7.22
CA SER A 80 2.74 44.02 -5.90
C SER A 80 1.93 42.86 -5.33
N GLU A 81 0.63 42.81 -5.58
CA GLU A 81 -0.24 41.71 -5.16
C GLU A 81 0.05 40.41 -5.94
N HIS A 82 0.44 40.51 -7.21
CA HIS A 82 0.89 39.37 -8.02
C HIS A 82 2.25 38.85 -7.56
N ASP A 83 3.23 39.74 -7.34
CA ASP A 83 4.56 39.34 -6.84
C ASP A 83 4.48 38.69 -5.45
N ALA A 84 3.61 39.20 -4.56
CA ALA A 84 3.39 38.60 -3.25
C ALA A 84 2.79 37.18 -3.35
N LYS A 85 1.85 36.96 -4.28
CA LYS A 85 1.25 35.63 -4.53
C LYS A 85 2.26 34.66 -5.16
N ASP A 86 3.16 35.14 -6.01
CA ASP A 86 4.24 34.31 -6.57
C ASP A 86 5.25 33.88 -5.48
N VAL A 87 5.57 34.76 -4.54
CA VAL A 87 6.46 34.43 -3.40
C VAL A 87 5.81 33.39 -2.48
N GLU A 88 4.53 33.55 -2.12
CA GLU A 88 3.79 32.55 -1.33
C GLU A 88 3.71 31.20 -2.05
N PHE A 89 3.47 31.22 -3.36
CA PHE A 89 3.42 29.99 -4.17
C PHE A 89 4.78 29.26 -4.20
N ILE A 90 5.89 29.99 -4.34
CA ILE A 90 7.24 29.41 -4.29
C ILE A 90 7.56 28.84 -2.91
N ILE A 91 7.16 29.52 -1.82
CA ILE A 91 7.33 29.01 -0.46
C ILE A 91 6.54 27.71 -0.29
N ALA A 92 5.28 27.67 -0.72
CA ALA A 92 4.46 26.46 -0.64
C ALA A 92 5.05 25.30 -1.45
N LEU A 93 5.55 25.55 -2.67
CA LEU A 93 6.22 24.54 -3.48
C LEU A 93 7.47 23.99 -2.81
N THR A 94 8.25 24.85 -2.16
CA THR A 94 9.47 24.46 -1.46
C THR A 94 9.14 23.58 -0.26
N GLN A 95 8.12 23.94 0.53
CA GLN A 95 7.63 23.12 1.65
C GLN A 95 7.08 21.76 1.19
N VAL A 96 6.35 21.71 0.08
CA VAL A 96 5.88 20.44 -0.52
C VAL A 96 7.06 19.59 -0.96
N LYS A 97 8.07 20.18 -1.60
CA LYS A 97 9.27 19.44 -2.02
C LYS A 97 10.03 18.86 -0.82
N ASP A 98 10.22 19.64 0.24
CA ASP A 98 10.91 19.20 1.45
C ASP A 98 10.14 18.08 2.18
N THR A 99 8.82 18.19 2.27
CA THR A 99 7.98 17.15 2.88
C THR A 99 8.00 15.86 2.06
N VAL A 100 7.94 15.95 0.73
CA VAL A 100 8.07 14.78 -0.15
C VAL A 100 9.44 14.13 -0.01
N SER A 101 10.52 14.93 0.06
CA SER A 101 11.87 14.40 0.22
C SER A 101 12.03 13.66 1.55
N LYS A 102 11.59 14.25 2.66
CA LYS A 102 11.61 13.61 3.99
C LYS A 102 10.77 12.33 4.01
N LEU A 103 9.59 12.34 3.39
CA LEU A 103 8.75 11.14 3.25
C LEU A 103 9.44 10.05 2.43
N SER A 104 10.22 10.41 1.41
CA SER A 104 10.96 9.45 0.59
C SER A 104 12.11 8.80 1.38
N GLU A 105 12.83 9.58 2.19
CA GLU A 105 13.90 9.09 3.06
C GLU A 105 13.36 8.12 4.11
N VAL A 106 12.28 8.48 4.81
CA VAL A 106 11.64 7.61 5.82
C VAL A 106 11.12 6.31 5.18
N ARG A 107 10.56 6.38 3.96
CA ARG A 107 10.14 5.17 3.23
C ARG A 107 11.33 4.29 2.88
N TYR A 108 12.42 4.89 2.42
CA TYR A 108 13.64 4.16 2.07
C TYR A 108 14.23 3.45 3.29
N GLU A 109 14.37 4.15 4.42
CA GLU A 109 14.83 3.58 5.68
C GLU A 109 13.95 2.42 6.14
N LYS A 110 12.62 2.58 6.08
CA LYS A 110 11.68 1.51 6.44
C LYS A 110 11.82 0.28 5.53
N ILE A 111 12.04 0.50 4.23
CA ILE A 111 12.28 -0.60 3.28
C ILE A 111 13.60 -1.30 3.61
N GLN A 112 14.67 -0.56 3.90
CA GLN A 112 15.94 -1.16 4.30
C GLN A 112 15.81 -2.00 5.57
N GLN A 113 15.15 -1.48 6.60
CA GLN A 113 14.91 -2.21 7.84
C GLN A 113 14.11 -3.50 7.61
N MET A 114 13.08 -3.44 6.74
CA MET A 114 12.29 -4.63 6.39
C MET A 114 13.13 -5.67 5.65
N ILE A 115 14.02 -5.25 4.74
CA ILE A 115 14.95 -6.14 4.05
C ILE A 115 15.93 -6.78 5.04
N GLU A 116 16.46 -6.01 6.00
CA GLU A 116 17.36 -6.51 7.05
C GLU A 116 16.66 -7.59 7.89
N LEU A 117 15.44 -7.31 8.35
CA LEU A 117 14.64 -8.26 9.11
C LEU A 117 14.33 -9.53 8.32
N GLU A 118 13.98 -9.42 7.04
CA GLU A 118 13.73 -10.59 6.20
C GLU A 118 15.00 -11.44 6.01
N LYS A 119 16.17 -10.79 5.84
CA LYS A 119 17.46 -11.49 5.77
C LYS A 119 17.76 -12.24 7.06
N GLU A 120 17.53 -11.62 8.22
CA GLU A 120 17.74 -12.29 9.50
C GLU A 120 16.78 -13.48 9.68
N ARG A 121 15.50 -13.31 9.33
CA ARG A 121 14.52 -14.40 9.36
C ARG A 121 14.92 -15.56 8.46
N PHE A 122 15.43 -15.26 7.27
CA PHE A 122 15.93 -16.27 6.35
C PHE A 122 17.13 -17.03 6.93
N LYS A 123 18.11 -16.33 7.50
CA LYS A 123 19.27 -16.96 8.14
C LYS A 123 18.87 -17.90 9.28
N VAL A 124 17.96 -17.46 10.16
CA VAL A 124 17.46 -18.28 11.26
C VAL A 124 16.70 -19.51 10.74
N ALA A 125 15.91 -19.36 9.68
CA ALA A 125 15.21 -20.47 9.06
C ALA A 125 16.19 -21.49 8.43
N GLU A 126 17.22 -21.00 7.73
CA GLU A 126 18.25 -21.84 7.12
C GLU A 126 19.05 -22.62 8.18
N GLU A 127 19.45 -21.98 9.27
CA GLU A 127 20.17 -22.64 10.37
C GLU A 127 19.30 -23.69 11.05
N ARG A 128 18.02 -23.39 11.27
CA ARG A 128 17.06 -24.34 11.84
C ARG A 128 16.87 -25.56 10.94
N GLU A 129 16.80 -25.36 9.63
CA GLU A 129 16.64 -26.47 8.69
C GLU A 129 17.91 -27.33 8.62
N LYS A 130 19.11 -26.72 8.60
CA LYS A 130 20.37 -27.46 8.69
C LYS A 130 20.46 -28.29 9.98
N ALA A 131 20.09 -27.71 11.12
CA ALA A 131 20.07 -28.42 12.40
C ALA A 131 19.04 -29.56 12.43
N ARG A 132 17.91 -29.40 11.73
CA ARG A 132 16.90 -30.46 11.57
C ARG A 132 17.44 -31.60 10.71
N GLU A 133 18.02 -31.27 9.56
CA GLU A 133 18.59 -32.25 8.63
C GLU A 133 19.74 -33.04 9.27
N GLU A 134 20.61 -32.38 10.04
CA GLU A 134 21.67 -33.06 10.78
C GLU A 134 21.12 -34.03 11.83
N ARG A 135 20.08 -33.62 12.57
CA ARG A 135 19.40 -34.52 13.53
C ARG A 135 18.73 -35.70 12.83
N GLU A 136 18.18 -35.51 11.64
CA GLU A 136 17.56 -36.56 10.85
C GLU A 136 18.62 -37.54 10.34
N ARG A 137 19.72 -37.05 9.75
CA ARG A 137 20.87 -37.88 9.36
C ARG A 137 21.45 -38.68 10.54
N ALA A 138 21.57 -38.06 11.71
CA ALA A 138 22.02 -38.77 12.92
C ALA A 138 21.05 -39.86 13.37
N ARG A 139 19.72 -39.65 13.21
CA ARG A 139 18.71 -40.68 13.49
C ARG A 139 18.79 -41.82 12.48
N GLU A 140 18.85 -41.52 11.19
CA GLU A 140 18.98 -42.51 10.13
C GLU A 140 20.25 -43.35 10.30
N GLU A 141 21.37 -42.72 10.67
CA GLU A 141 22.61 -43.44 10.93
C GLU A 141 22.48 -44.34 12.16
N ARG A 142 21.84 -43.86 13.24
CA ARG A 142 21.55 -44.67 14.41
C ARG A 142 20.67 -45.86 14.05
N ASP A 143 19.59 -45.64 13.30
CA ASP A 143 18.65 -46.69 12.92
C ASP A 143 19.31 -47.71 11.99
N LYS A 144 20.15 -47.25 11.06
CA LYS A 144 20.98 -48.12 10.22
C LYS A 144 21.94 -48.97 11.06
N ARG A 145 22.62 -48.37 12.05
CA ARG A 145 23.50 -49.11 12.97
C ARG A 145 22.71 -50.16 13.78
N MET A 146 21.53 -49.80 14.28
CA MET A 146 20.65 -50.73 15.00
C MET A 146 20.19 -51.88 14.10
N TYR A 147 19.82 -51.60 12.85
CA TYR A 147 19.45 -52.60 11.87
C TYR A 147 20.62 -53.54 11.52
N GLU A 148 21.81 -52.99 11.28
CA GLU A 148 23.03 -53.79 11.07
C GLU A 148 23.35 -54.68 12.28
N MET A 149 23.27 -54.14 13.50
CA MET A 149 23.44 -54.91 14.74
C MET A 149 22.40 -56.03 14.87
N SER A 150 21.15 -55.75 14.51
CA SER A 150 20.09 -56.76 14.47
C SER A 150 20.44 -57.89 13.50
N ILE A 151 20.97 -57.57 12.32
CA ILE A 151 21.41 -58.58 11.35
C ILE A 151 22.54 -59.44 11.93
N PHE A 152 23.54 -58.83 12.59
CA PHE A 152 24.62 -59.59 13.22
C PHE A 152 24.12 -60.52 14.34
N GLY A 153 23.14 -60.08 15.12
CA GLY A 153 22.55 -60.83 16.22
C GLY A 153 21.69 -62.03 15.83
N ILE A 154 21.34 -62.20 14.55
CA ILE A 154 20.62 -63.38 14.06
C ILE A 154 21.54 -64.59 14.10
N ASP A 155 21.18 -65.61 14.89
CA ASP A 155 21.81 -66.92 14.87
C ASP A 155 21.37 -67.71 13.63
N THR A 156 22.33 -68.15 12.83
CA THR A 156 22.09 -68.91 11.59
C THR A 156 22.30 -70.41 11.77
N SER A 157 22.63 -70.87 12.98
CA SER A 157 22.95 -72.28 13.27
C SER A 157 21.73 -73.21 13.19
N THR A 158 20.53 -72.67 13.45
CA THR A 158 19.26 -73.41 13.43
C THR A 158 18.43 -73.16 12.16
N MET A 159 18.96 -72.38 11.21
CA MET A 159 18.24 -71.97 10.00
C MET A 159 18.43 -72.96 8.84
N GLU A 160 17.49 -72.96 7.89
CA GLU A 160 17.62 -73.71 6.63
C GLU A 160 18.85 -73.22 5.84
N ALA A 161 19.57 -74.14 5.18
CA ALA A 161 20.82 -73.86 4.46
C ALA A 161 20.78 -72.61 3.54
N PRO A 162 19.79 -72.42 2.64
CA PRO A 162 19.75 -71.25 1.76
C PRO A 162 19.56 -69.93 2.53
N LEU A 163 18.77 -69.94 3.62
CA LEU A 163 18.54 -68.75 4.43
C LEU A 163 19.77 -68.41 5.30
N ALA A 164 20.43 -69.44 5.83
CA ALA A 164 21.67 -69.28 6.58
C ALA A 164 22.80 -68.67 5.72
N GLU A 165 22.93 -69.10 4.46
CA GLU A 165 23.87 -68.52 3.49
C GLU A 165 23.53 -67.06 3.15
N TYR A 166 22.25 -66.74 2.98
CA TYR A 166 21.79 -65.36 2.75
C TYR A 166 22.20 -64.41 3.89
N TYR A 167 21.98 -64.79 5.15
CA TYR A 167 22.39 -63.94 6.27
C TYR A 167 23.92 -63.88 6.43
N LYS A 168 24.66 -64.96 6.11
CA LYS A 168 26.13 -64.95 6.13
C LYS A 168 26.70 -63.99 5.07
N SER A 169 26.16 -64.00 3.85
CA SER A 169 26.58 -63.07 2.79
C SER A 169 26.20 -61.63 3.14
N LEU A 170 25.01 -61.41 3.70
CA LEU A 170 24.58 -60.09 4.15
C LEU A 170 25.49 -59.51 5.25
N LYS A 171 25.88 -60.33 6.23
CA LYS A 171 26.87 -59.94 7.26
C LYS A 171 28.23 -59.59 6.65
N ALA A 172 28.70 -60.36 5.67
CA ALA A 172 29.94 -60.10 4.96
C ALA A 172 29.89 -58.79 4.15
N ASP A 173 28.77 -58.48 3.52
CA ASP A 173 28.59 -57.23 2.77
C ASP A 173 28.54 -56.00 3.68
N ILE A 174 27.92 -56.11 4.86
CA ILE A 174 27.96 -55.05 5.88
C ILE A 174 29.39 -54.82 6.37
N LEU A 175 30.17 -55.88 6.59
CA LEU A 175 31.59 -55.78 6.97
C LEU A 175 32.42 -55.09 5.89
N LYS A 176 32.25 -55.46 4.62
CA LYS A 176 32.98 -54.85 3.49
C LYS A 176 32.70 -53.36 3.34
N LYS A 177 31.46 -52.92 3.62
CA LYS A 177 31.07 -51.49 3.55
C LYS A 177 31.65 -50.63 4.68
N ARG A 178 32.25 -51.24 5.70
CA ARG A 178 32.81 -50.57 6.88
C ARG A 178 34.34 -50.47 6.85
N ILE A 179 35.01 -51.22 5.96
CA ILE A 179 36.45 -51.11 5.66
C ILE A 179 36.64 -50.05 4.57
#